data_AF-A0A091HBH8-F1
#
_entry.id   AF-A0A091HBH8-F1
#
_cell.length_a   1.000
_cell.length_b   1.000
_cell.length_c   1.000
_cell.angle_alpha   90.00
_cell.angle_beta   90.00
_cell.angle_gamma   90.00
#
_symmetry.space_group_name_H-M   'P 1'
#
loop_
_entity.id
_entity.type
_entity.pdbx_description
1 polymer ?
#
loop_
_entity_poly.entity_id
_entity_poly.type
_entity_poly.pdbx_seq_one_letter_code
_entity_poly.pdbx_strand_id
1 'polypeptide(L)'
;DERDELITKRDKVQQNLYSLVKEFILEVDQLPLSERSRTLQELSSSVEMVCSQGSEADDSEEVFQQFFEWKSVKMKKLIHVRRDTDTALQILGDWFGGILKCFDLMSEASSDLEEVVGSADEILRKVELALCEELDTNLNVHDEAEKGLMMRVCNTVKHKVCQEQSMITVIQNRYLASVEFKKHSEEWLNRRPDINNLLSIKKTVKSLKAQLRWKLVEKNNFEESDDYSEFEMTRIKEEIADLRNRVFQEISKEQEEYEMLTYSVQKWFPELPLLYPEGGILSYMNSGGFLTCSLERDLLDAEPVKELSTKRPFSCSEIEGQKVLLKGYFVDVNSEAKVIEGVAKYHNAWVQQKEKSGLLQLLFLLFCKANPLVYLMVPYYPGASLKAIQADTPLTLGEALKVMKGVAQGLQTLHGANIVHGSLHGNNVFAVNRKQGIVGDFDFTKSEEQRAAANTMVVGTLSLISPELKMGQPASPASDMYAYGCLLLWLCVGEQEFVIKEDGTPEVDVIVMDDKVKSLLLNLFCCDRLTAEQVLRDDCFLVADVILASPGCGEKHE
;
A
#
# COMPACT_ATOMS: atom_id res chain seq x y z
N ASP A 1 15.12 -33.08 -13.49
CA ASP A 1 14.26 -34.04 -14.23
C ASP A 1 12.77 -33.89 -13.92
N GLU A 2 12.17 -34.46 -12.85
CA GLU A 2 10.72 -34.23 -12.58
C GLU A 2 10.36 -32.76 -12.26
N ARG A 3 11.24 -32.03 -11.57
CA ARG A 3 11.04 -30.61 -11.22
C ARG A 3 11.01 -29.71 -12.46
N ASP A 4 11.93 -29.94 -13.39
CA ASP A 4 12.04 -29.15 -14.64
C ASP A 4 10.84 -29.41 -15.57
N GLU A 5 10.31 -30.65 -15.56
CA GLU A 5 9.07 -30.97 -16.26
C GLU A 5 7.86 -30.21 -15.70
N LEU A 6 7.74 -30.08 -14.38
CA LEU A 6 6.65 -29.32 -13.75
C LEU A 6 6.72 -27.82 -14.06
N ILE A 7 7.93 -27.25 -14.05
CA ILE A 7 8.16 -25.84 -14.42
C ILE A 7 7.80 -25.63 -15.89
N THR A 8 8.24 -26.52 -16.78
CA THR A 8 7.91 -26.45 -18.21
C THR A 8 6.40 -26.58 -18.45
N LYS A 9 5.71 -27.47 -17.73
CA LYS A 9 4.24 -27.59 -17.80
C LYS A 9 3.56 -26.30 -17.35
N ARG A 10 4.01 -25.71 -16.24
CA ARG A 10 3.46 -24.43 -15.75
C ARG A 10 3.67 -23.29 -16.75
N ASP A 11 4.89 -23.17 -17.27
CA ASP A 11 5.24 -22.12 -18.25
C ASP A 11 4.37 -22.23 -19.51
N LYS A 12 4.08 -23.47 -19.95
CA LYS A 12 3.15 -23.72 -21.06
C LYS A 12 1.71 -23.30 -20.73
N VAL A 13 1.22 -23.58 -19.52
CA VAL A 13 -0.10 -23.13 -19.06
C VAL A 13 -0.18 -21.61 -19.00
N GLN A 14 0.87 -20.98 -18.49
CA GLN A 14 1.04 -19.53 -18.43
C GLN A 14 1.02 -18.86 -19.80
N GLN A 15 1.74 -19.41 -20.78
CA GLN A 15 1.71 -18.93 -22.17
C GLN A 15 0.34 -19.11 -22.82
N ASN A 16 -0.31 -20.25 -22.58
CA ASN A 16 -1.67 -20.49 -23.07
C ASN A 16 -2.66 -19.47 -22.51
N LEU A 17 -2.60 -19.20 -21.20
CA LEU A 17 -3.44 -18.19 -20.56
C LEU A 17 -3.19 -16.80 -21.16
N TYR A 18 -1.93 -16.42 -21.35
CA TYR A 18 -1.57 -15.16 -22.00
C TYR A 18 -2.14 -15.03 -23.43
N SER A 19 -2.08 -16.11 -24.22
CA SER A 19 -2.66 -16.15 -25.56
C SER A 19 -4.17 -15.96 -25.52
N LEU A 20 -4.88 -16.67 -24.63
CA LEU A 20 -6.33 -16.56 -24.47
C LEU A 20 -6.77 -15.16 -24.04
N VAL A 21 -6.04 -14.53 -23.11
CA VAL A 21 -6.33 -13.14 -22.70
C VAL A 21 -6.12 -12.17 -23.85
N LYS A 22 -5.08 -12.38 -24.67
CA LYS A 22 -4.84 -11.55 -25.86
C LYS A 22 -5.94 -11.71 -26.90
N GLU A 23 -6.43 -12.93 -27.13
CA GLU A 23 -7.59 -13.19 -28.00
C GLU A 23 -8.85 -12.50 -27.49
N PHE A 24 -9.15 -12.62 -26.18
CA PHE A 24 -10.29 -11.95 -25.56
C PHE A 24 -10.24 -10.42 -25.74
N ILE A 25 -9.08 -9.78 -25.53
CA ILE A 25 -8.92 -8.34 -25.74
C ILE A 25 -9.22 -7.96 -27.20
N LEU A 26 -8.69 -8.73 -28.17
CA LEU A 26 -8.91 -8.49 -29.59
C LEU A 26 -10.38 -8.67 -30.01
N GLU A 27 -11.09 -9.63 -29.43
CA GLU A 27 -12.52 -9.82 -29.68
C GLU A 27 -13.35 -8.66 -29.12
N VAL A 28 -13.06 -8.22 -27.89
CA VAL A 28 -13.78 -7.11 -27.25
C VAL A 28 -13.51 -5.78 -27.96
N ASP A 29 -12.28 -5.55 -28.44
CA ASP A 29 -11.92 -4.35 -29.21
C ASP A 29 -12.73 -4.21 -30.52
N GLN A 30 -13.24 -5.32 -31.07
CA GLN A 30 -14.07 -5.32 -32.28
C GLN A 30 -15.55 -5.07 -31.99
N LEU A 31 -15.99 -5.15 -30.71
CA LEU A 31 -17.38 -4.96 -30.34
C LEU A 31 -17.69 -3.45 -30.15
N PRO A 32 -18.79 -2.92 -30.71
CA PRO A 32 -19.20 -1.53 -30.55
C PRO A 32 -19.88 -1.28 -29.18
N LEU A 33 -19.26 -1.74 -28.08
CA LEU A 33 -19.84 -1.70 -26.73
C LEU A 33 -20.11 -0.27 -26.23
N SER A 34 -19.24 0.67 -26.58
CA SER A 34 -19.38 2.09 -26.21
C SER A 34 -20.56 2.75 -26.91
N GLU A 35 -20.73 2.48 -28.21
CA GLU A 35 -21.88 2.94 -29.00
C GLU A 35 -23.17 2.30 -28.50
N ARG A 36 -23.18 0.98 -28.28
CA ARG A 36 -24.34 0.24 -27.75
C ARG A 36 -24.75 0.75 -26.36
N SER A 37 -23.78 1.00 -25.48
CA SER A 37 -24.04 1.56 -24.15
C SER A 37 -24.71 2.93 -24.22
N ARG A 38 -24.25 3.81 -25.14
CA ARG A 38 -24.88 5.13 -25.39
C ARG A 38 -26.31 4.97 -25.88
N THR A 39 -26.56 4.11 -26.86
CA THR A 39 -27.92 3.85 -27.36
C THR A 39 -28.84 3.34 -26.25
N LEU A 40 -28.35 2.45 -25.38
CA LEU A 40 -29.13 1.95 -24.24
C LEU A 40 -29.41 3.04 -23.19
N GLN A 41 -28.49 3.98 -22.97
CA GLN A 41 -28.72 5.13 -22.07
C GLN A 41 -29.78 6.09 -22.62
N GLU A 42 -29.71 6.39 -23.93
CA GLU A 42 -30.73 7.21 -24.61
C GLU A 42 -32.11 6.53 -24.57
N LEU A 43 -32.14 5.22 -24.80
CA LEU A 43 -33.36 4.41 -24.71
C LEU A 43 -33.91 4.42 -23.27
N SER A 44 -33.08 4.20 -22.26
CA SER A 44 -33.47 4.24 -20.85
C SER A 44 -34.08 5.58 -20.47
N SER A 45 -33.44 6.68 -20.88
CA SER A 45 -33.91 8.05 -20.63
C SER A 45 -35.28 8.30 -21.28
N SER A 46 -35.45 7.81 -22.52
CA SER A 46 -36.72 7.94 -23.25
C SER A 46 -37.85 7.13 -22.60
N VAL A 47 -37.54 5.93 -22.12
CA VAL A 47 -38.51 5.02 -21.48
C VAL A 47 -38.87 5.51 -20.07
N GLU A 48 -37.97 6.17 -19.36
CA GLU A 48 -38.25 6.83 -18.07
C GLU A 48 -39.19 8.02 -18.21
N MET A 49 -39.05 8.82 -19.26
CA MET A 49 -39.94 9.96 -19.52
C MET A 49 -41.38 9.54 -19.81
N VAL A 50 -41.58 8.36 -20.41
CA VAL A 50 -42.91 7.86 -20.82
C VAL A 50 -43.60 7.08 -19.69
N CYS A 51 -42.84 6.41 -18.83
CA CYS A 51 -43.40 5.49 -17.83
C CYS A 51 -43.08 5.96 -16.41
N SER A 52 -44.05 6.62 -15.78
CA SER A 52 -44.06 6.96 -14.36
C SER A 52 -44.43 5.74 -13.50
N GLN A 53 -43.96 5.74 -12.25
CA GLN A 53 -43.70 4.58 -11.38
C GLN A 53 -44.76 3.45 -11.32
N GLY A 54 -44.26 2.20 -11.41
CA GLY A 54 -44.57 1.13 -10.45
C GLY A 54 -45.38 -0.07 -10.95
N SER A 55 -44.70 -1.18 -11.29
CA SER A 55 -45.09 -2.56 -10.90
C SER A 55 -43.90 -3.50 -11.11
N GLU A 56 -43.92 -4.66 -10.44
CA GLU A 56 -42.92 -5.72 -10.65
C GLU A 56 -42.89 -6.18 -12.12
N ALA A 57 -41.66 -6.41 -12.62
CA ALA A 57 -41.42 -6.86 -13.98
C ALA A 57 -41.83 -8.33 -14.12
N ASP A 58 -42.72 -8.59 -15.06
CA ASP A 58 -43.03 -9.93 -15.53
C ASP A 58 -42.08 -10.24 -16.69
N ASP A 59 -41.14 -11.17 -16.48
CA ASP A 59 -40.05 -11.48 -17.43
C ASP A 59 -40.51 -12.46 -18.53
N SER A 60 -41.82 -12.54 -18.78
CA SER A 60 -42.39 -13.44 -19.77
C SER A 60 -42.39 -12.80 -21.16
N GLU A 61 -41.86 -13.53 -22.14
CA GLU A 61 -41.90 -13.18 -23.57
C GLU A 61 -43.35 -13.04 -24.08
N GLU A 62 -44.30 -13.60 -23.32
CA GLU A 62 -45.74 -13.47 -23.49
C GLU A 62 -46.25 -12.02 -23.41
N VAL A 63 -45.60 -11.12 -22.64
CA VAL A 63 -46.01 -9.71 -22.52
C VAL A 63 -45.88 -8.98 -23.87
N PHE A 64 -44.79 -9.23 -24.61
CA PHE A 64 -44.61 -8.65 -25.94
C PHE A 64 -45.59 -9.22 -26.95
N GLN A 65 -45.87 -10.53 -26.87
CA GLN A 65 -46.84 -11.18 -27.74
C GLN A 65 -48.25 -10.60 -27.53
N GLN A 66 -48.67 -10.44 -26.28
CA GLN A 66 -49.95 -9.80 -25.92
C GLN A 66 -50.02 -8.35 -26.42
N PHE A 67 -48.92 -7.60 -26.34
CA PHE A 67 -48.85 -6.23 -26.88
C PHE A 67 -48.96 -6.18 -28.40
N PHE A 68 -48.25 -7.05 -29.13
CA PHE A 68 -48.34 -7.08 -30.60
C PHE A 68 -49.73 -7.52 -31.08
N GLU A 69 -50.35 -8.47 -30.38
CA GLU A 69 -51.72 -8.89 -30.66
C GLU A 69 -52.72 -7.76 -30.41
N TRP A 70 -52.63 -7.10 -29.25
CA TRP A 70 -53.42 -5.90 -28.94
C TRP A 70 -53.27 -4.80 -30.00
N LYS A 71 -52.02 -4.48 -30.38
CA LYS A 71 -51.71 -3.47 -31.41
C LYS A 71 -52.33 -3.85 -32.75
N SER A 72 -52.24 -5.13 -33.13
CA SER A 72 -52.84 -5.65 -34.38
C SER A 72 -54.35 -5.53 -34.38
N VAL A 73 -55.01 -5.89 -33.27
CA VAL A 73 -56.47 -5.78 -33.11
C VAL A 73 -56.92 -4.32 -33.17
N LYS A 74 -56.26 -3.40 -32.45
CA LYS A 74 -56.58 -1.96 -32.51
C LYS A 74 -56.37 -1.39 -33.91
N MET A 75 -55.28 -1.74 -34.58
CA MET A 75 -55.00 -1.27 -35.94
C MET A 75 -56.05 -1.75 -36.94
N LYS A 76 -56.46 -3.03 -36.86
CA LYS A 76 -57.52 -3.59 -37.70
C LYS A 76 -58.86 -2.90 -37.48
N LYS A 77 -59.22 -2.61 -36.22
CA LYS A 77 -60.43 -1.86 -35.88
C LYS A 77 -60.40 -0.46 -36.49
N LEU A 78 -59.29 0.26 -36.37
CA LEU A 78 -59.13 1.61 -36.93
C LEU A 78 -59.19 1.61 -38.47
N ILE A 79 -58.57 0.62 -39.13
CA ILE A 79 -58.65 0.45 -40.59
C ILE A 79 -60.09 0.16 -41.02
N HIS A 80 -60.83 -0.64 -40.24
CA HIS A 80 -62.22 -0.96 -40.55
C HIS A 80 -63.13 0.26 -40.43
N VAL A 81 -63.05 0.98 -39.32
CA VAL A 81 -63.86 2.19 -39.09
C VAL A 81 -63.58 3.24 -40.16
N ARG A 82 -62.31 3.49 -40.51
CA ARG A 82 -61.96 4.41 -41.62
C ARG A 82 -62.54 3.99 -42.96
N ARG A 83 -62.47 2.68 -43.28
CA ARG A 83 -63.05 2.16 -44.52
C ARG A 83 -64.57 2.36 -44.56
N ASP A 84 -65.22 2.20 -43.42
CA ASP A 84 -66.67 2.37 -43.31
C ASP A 84 -67.04 3.86 -43.45
N THR A 85 -66.25 4.77 -42.87
CA THR A 85 -66.37 6.22 -43.10
C THR A 85 -66.18 6.58 -44.57
N ASP A 86 -65.11 6.09 -45.20
CA ASP A 86 -64.82 6.33 -46.62
C ASP A 86 -65.97 5.83 -47.50
N THR A 87 -66.54 4.67 -47.18
CA THR A 87 -67.69 4.10 -47.90
C THR A 87 -68.95 4.96 -47.73
N ALA A 88 -69.23 5.43 -46.50
CA ALA A 88 -70.37 6.29 -46.24
C ALA A 88 -70.24 7.64 -46.95
N LEU A 89 -69.05 8.24 -46.95
CA LEU A 89 -68.75 9.47 -47.67
C LEU A 89 -68.84 9.29 -49.19
N GLN A 90 -68.41 8.14 -49.72
CA GLN A 90 -68.55 7.81 -51.13
C GLN A 90 -70.03 7.71 -51.54
N ILE A 91 -70.87 7.03 -50.73
CA ILE A 91 -72.32 6.94 -50.96
C ILE A 91 -72.96 8.34 -50.97
N LEU A 92 -72.54 9.22 -50.06
CA LEU A 92 -73.00 10.61 -50.02
C LEU A 92 -72.56 11.39 -51.27
N GLY A 93 -71.31 11.20 -51.70
CA GLY A 93 -70.77 11.81 -52.92
C GLY A 93 -71.49 11.34 -54.19
N ASP A 94 -71.77 10.04 -54.31
CA ASP A 94 -72.51 9.44 -55.42
C ASP A 94 -73.96 9.95 -55.45
N TRP A 95 -74.58 10.12 -54.29
CA TRP A 95 -75.92 10.70 -54.16
C TRP A 95 -75.97 12.17 -54.63
N PHE A 96 -75.04 13.02 -54.17
CA PHE A 96 -74.93 14.40 -54.68
C PHE A 96 -74.60 14.44 -56.18
N GLY A 97 -73.76 13.51 -56.67
CA GLY A 97 -73.47 13.36 -58.10
C GLY A 97 -74.70 12.98 -58.92
N GLY A 98 -75.58 12.12 -58.37
CA GLY A 98 -76.88 11.79 -58.95
C GLY A 98 -77.82 13.00 -59.03
N ILE A 99 -77.89 13.80 -57.96
CA ILE A 99 -78.68 15.05 -57.95
C ILE A 99 -78.16 16.05 -58.99
N LEU A 100 -76.84 16.25 -59.07
CA LEU A 100 -76.24 17.17 -60.03
C LEU A 100 -76.58 16.78 -61.48
N LYS A 101 -76.64 15.48 -61.79
CA LYS A 101 -77.06 14.97 -63.11
C LYS A 101 -78.53 15.28 -63.41
N CYS A 102 -79.41 15.38 -62.41
CA CYS A 102 -80.81 15.81 -62.62
C CYS A 102 -80.94 17.27 -63.05
N PHE A 103 -79.93 18.11 -62.80
CA PHE A 103 -79.89 19.52 -63.21
C PHE A 103 -79.14 19.75 -64.53
N ASP A 104 -78.61 18.70 -65.16
CA ASP A 104 -77.91 18.77 -66.44
C ASP A 104 -78.91 18.72 -67.62
N LEU A 105 -79.39 19.90 -68.03
CA LEU A 105 -80.39 20.09 -69.10
C LEU A 105 -79.90 19.72 -70.52
N MET A 106 -78.65 19.27 -70.68
CA MET A 106 -78.04 18.88 -71.95
C MET A 106 -77.95 17.36 -72.15
N SER A 107 -78.40 16.56 -71.18
CA SER A 107 -78.29 15.10 -71.19
C SER A 107 -79.60 14.43 -71.64
N GLU A 108 -79.59 13.72 -72.78
CA GLU A 108 -80.68 12.83 -73.21
C GLU A 108 -80.66 11.53 -72.39
N ALA A 109 -81.04 11.60 -71.11
CA ALA A 109 -81.31 10.42 -70.29
C ALA A 109 -82.44 10.70 -69.31
N SER A 110 -83.67 10.79 -69.83
CA SER A 110 -84.86 10.62 -69.01
C SER A 110 -85.18 9.13 -68.93
N SER A 111 -85.06 8.54 -67.73
CA SER A 111 -85.99 7.57 -67.10
C SER A 111 -85.24 6.74 -66.06
N ASP A 112 -85.35 7.16 -64.80
CA ASP A 112 -85.59 6.31 -63.61
C ASP A 112 -85.59 7.23 -62.39
N LEU A 113 -86.62 8.08 -62.32
CA LEU A 113 -86.76 9.11 -61.29
C LEU A 113 -87.25 8.55 -59.93
N GLU A 114 -87.49 7.24 -59.82
CA GLU A 114 -87.97 6.59 -58.59
C GLU A 114 -86.85 6.00 -57.71
N GLU A 115 -85.61 5.80 -58.19
CA GLU A 115 -84.53 5.21 -57.38
C GLU A 115 -83.56 6.23 -56.75
N VAL A 116 -83.55 7.49 -57.17
CA VAL A 116 -82.58 8.50 -56.66
C VAL A 116 -83.04 9.18 -55.36
N VAL A 117 -84.26 8.92 -54.88
CA VAL A 117 -84.73 9.38 -53.56
C VAL A 117 -84.68 8.23 -52.54
N GLY A 118 -83.48 7.70 -52.32
CA GLY A 118 -83.17 7.19 -50.99
C GLY A 118 -83.28 8.36 -50.00
N SER A 119 -83.94 8.18 -48.86
CA SER A 119 -84.16 9.28 -47.91
C SER A 119 -82.80 9.91 -47.54
N ALA A 120 -82.61 11.18 -47.89
CA ALA A 120 -81.39 11.94 -47.58
C ALA A 120 -81.01 11.82 -46.10
N ASP A 121 -82.03 11.80 -45.23
CA ASP A 121 -81.88 11.61 -43.79
C ASP A 121 -81.19 10.29 -43.43
N GLU A 122 -81.43 9.20 -44.15
CA GLU A 122 -80.79 7.90 -43.87
C GLU A 122 -79.34 7.86 -44.34
N ILE A 123 -79.01 8.53 -45.45
CA ILE A 123 -77.62 8.65 -45.92
C ILE A 123 -76.83 9.55 -44.98
N LEU A 124 -77.38 10.71 -44.61
CA LEU A 124 -76.77 11.63 -43.65
C LEU A 124 -76.60 10.98 -42.29
N ARG A 125 -77.61 10.24 -41.79
CA ARG A 125 -77.52 9.48 -40.54
C ARG A 125 -76.44 8.41 -40.58
N LYS A 126 -76.26 7.71 -41.70
CA LYS A 126 -75.17 6.73 -41.88
C LYS A 126 -73.80 7.39 -41.88
N VAL A 127 -73.65 8.53 -42.54
CA VAL A 127 -72.40 9.31 -42.53
C VAL A 127 -72.10 9.86 -41.14
N GLU A 128 -73.10 10.39 -40.46
CA GLU A 128 -72.99 10.89 -39.09
C GLU A 128 -72.58 9.78 -38.13
N LEU A 129 -73.21 8.60 -38.21
CA LEU A 129 -72.85 7.42 -37.41
C LEU A 129 -71.41 6.98 -37.64
N ALA A 130 -70.98 6.88 -38.91
CA ALA A 130 -69.61 6.47 -39.24
C ALA A 130 -68.56 7.50 -38.77
N LEU A 131 -68.85 8.80 -38.92
CA LEU A 131 -67.97 9.87 -38.43
C LEU A 131 -67.92 9.93 -36.90
N CYS A 132 -69.06 9.73 -36.22
CA CYS A 132 -69.09 9.66 -34.76
C CYS A 132 -68.29 8.45 -34.27
N GLU A 133 -68.45 7.29 -34.92
CA GLU A 133 -67.69 6.09 -34.59
C GLU A 133 -66.17 6.29 -34.81
N GLU A 134 -65.76 6.99 -35.87
CA GLU A 134 -64.35 7.32 -36.11
C GLU A 134 -63.78 8.28 -35.06
N LEU A 135 -64.52 9.34 -34.71
CA LEU A 135 -64.13 10.31 -33.69
C LEU A 135 -64.08 9.69 -32.29
N ASP A 136 -64.99 8.75 -31.99
CA ASP A 136 -65.03 8.01 -30.73
C ASP A 136 -63.96 6.91 -30.66
N THR A 137 -63.49 6.38 -31.80
CA THR A 137 -62.25 5.59 -31.86
C THR A 137 -60.99 6.44 -31.66
N ASN A 138 -60.95 7.20 -30.58
CA ASN A 138 -59.76 7.90 -30.15
C ASN A 138 -58.70 6.91 -29.63
N LEU A 139 -57.45 7.14 -30.04
CA LEU A 139 -56.27 6.33 -29.66
C LEU A 139 -55.94 6.40 -28.15
N ASN A 140 -56.65 7.22 -27.38
CA ASN A 140 -56.40 7.37 -25.95
C ASN A 140 -56.76 6.08 -25.20
N VAL A 141 -55.82 5.65 -24.36
CA VAL A 141 -55.92 4.46 -23.53
C VAL A 141 -56.94 4.73 -22.42
N HIS A 142 -58.18 4.33 -22.63
CA HIS A 142 -59.26 4.55 -21.66
C HIS A 142 -59.49 3.36 -20.73
N ASP A 143 -59.05 2.15 -21.10
CA ASP A 143 -59.27 0.93 -20.31
C ASP A 143 -58.09 0.65 -19.35
N GLU A 144 -58.39 0.35 -18.09
CA GLU A 144 -57.38 0.02 -17.06
C GLU A 144 -56.56 -1.22 -17.45
N ALA A 145 -57.17 -2.16 -18.17
CA ALA A 145 -56.46 -3.32 -18.70
C ALA A 145 -55.39 -2.95 -19.75
N GLU A 146 -55.68 -1.96 -20.60
CA GLU A 146 -54.74 -1.48 -21.63
C GLU A 146 -53.59 -0.67 -21.02
N LYS A 147 -53.89 0.15 -20.00
CA LYS A 147 -52.86 0.85 -19.21
C LYS A 147 -51.94 -0.16 -18.50
N GLY A 148 -52.52 -1.20 -17.91
CA GLY A 148 -51.78 -2.28 -17.26
C GLY A 148 -50.87 -3.05 -18.23
N LEU A 149 -51.33 -3.33 -19.46
CA LEU A 149 -50.50 -3.94 -20.49
C LEU A 149 -49.32 -3.05 -20.91
N MET A 150 -49.57 -1.77 -21.17
CA MET A 150 -48.53 -0.82 -21.58
C MET A 150 -47.47 -0.61 -20.48
N MET A 151 -47.91 -0.54 -19.22
CA MET A 151 -47.02 -0.47 -18.06
C MET A 151 -46.14 -1.72 -17.92
N ARG A 152 -46.72 -2.91 -18.08
CA ARG A 152 -45.94 -4.17 -18.05
C ARG A 152 -44.88 -4.21 -19.15
N VAL A 153 -45.24 -3.91 -20.40
CA VAL A 153 -44.29 -3.84 -21.53
C VAL A 153 -43.16 -2.86 -21.23
N CYS A 154 -43.50 -1.67 -20.70
CA CYS A 154 -42.51 -0.66 -20.38
C CYS A 154 -41.54 -1.12 -19.28
N ASN A 155 -42.06 -1.77 -18.23
CA ASN A 155 -41.25 -2.33 -17.15
C ASN A 155 -40.35 -3.46 -17.67
N THR A 156 -40.84 -4.35 -18.55
CA THR A 156 -40.03 -5.40 -19.16
C THR A 156 -38.92 -4.83 -20.06
N VAL A 157 -39.21 -3.77 -20.83
CA VAL A 157 -38.18 -3.07 -21.62
C VAL A 157 -37.12 -2.45 -20.71
N LYS A 158 -37.52 -1.74 -19.64
CA LYS A 158 -36.58 -1.18 -18.65
C LYS A 158 -35.70 -2.28 -18.06
N HIS A 159 -36.29 -3.41 -17.65
CA HIS A 159 -35.56 -4.54 -17.10
C HIS A 159 -34.50 -5.09 -18.09
N LYS A 160 -34.89 -5.36 -19.34
CA LYS A 160 -33.96 -5.85 -20.38
C LYS A 160 -32.83 -4.86 -20.69
N VAL A 161 -33.14 -3.56 -20.71
CA VAL A 161 -32.14 -2.50 -20.93
C VAL A 161 -31.13 -2.45 -19.78
N CYS A 162 -31.60 -2.48 -18.53
CA CYS A 162 -30.73 -2.52 -17.36
C CYS A 162 -29.87 -3.79 -17.33
N GLN A 163 -30.45 -4.94 -17.70
CA GLN A 163 -29.74 -6.21 -17.78
C GLN A 163 -28.60 -6.15 -18.81
N GLU A 164 -28.87 -5.62 -20.01
CA GLU A 164 -27.85 -5.47 -21.05
C GLU A 164 -26.76 -4.47 -20.65
N GLN A 165 -27.12 -3.32 -20.06
CA GLN A 165 -26.15 -2.35 -19.52
C GLN A 165 -25.24 -2.97 -18.44
N SER A 166 -25.82 -3.80 -17.56
CA SER A 166 -25.05 -4.55 -16.55
C SER A 166 -24.07 -5.51 -17.22
N MET A 167 -24.49 -6.26 -18.24
CA MET A 167 -23.59 -7.16 -18.99
C MET A 167 -22.45 -6.40 -19.66
N ILE A 168 -22.73 -5.26 -20.31
CA ILE A 168 -21.70 -4.42 -20.93
C ILE A 168 -20.69 -3.93 -19.88
N THR A 169 -21.17 -3.49 -18.71
CA THR A 169 -20.31 -3.05 -17.61
C THR A 169 -19.39 -4.18 -17.11
N VAL A 170 -19.92 -5.40 -16.97
CA VAL A 170 -19.12 -6.58 -16.60
C VAL A 170 -18.05 -6.87 -17.65
N ILE A 171 -18.38 -6.81 -18.95
CA ILE A 171 -17.42 -7.02 -20.04
C ILE A 171 -16.33 -5.95 -20.00
N GLN A 172 -16.68 -4.66 -19.83
CA GLN A 172 -15.72 -3.56 -19.74
C GLN A 172 -14.77 -3.70 -18.55
N ASN A 173 -15.28 -4.07 -17.37
CA ASN A 173 -14.44 -4.30 -16.20
C ASN A 173 -13.47 -5.48 -16.42
N ARG A 174 -13.93 -6.57 -17.03
CA ARG A 174 -13.08 -7.71 -17.39
C ARG A 174 -12.04 -7.36 -18.45
N TYR A 175 -12.41 -6.51 -19.41
CA TYR A 175 -11.49 -5.99 -20.42
C TYR A 175 -10.35 -5.19 -19.79
N LEU A 176 -10.68 -4.23 -18.91
CA LEU A 176 -9.67 -3.42 -18.22
C LEU A 176 -8.72 -4.30 -17.37
N ALA A 177 -9.28 -5.23 -16.60
CA ALA A 177 -8.48 -6.18 -15.84
C ALA A 177 -7.59 -7.07 -16.73
N SER A 178 -8.09 -7.47 -17.90
CA SER A 178 -7.34 -8.25 -18.89
C SER A 178 -6.20 -7.45 -19.51
N VAL A 179 -6.40 -6.17 -19.81
CA VAL A 179 -5.37 -5.26 -20.33
C VAL A 179 -4.27 -5.06 -19.30
N GLU A 180 -4.62 -4.84 -18.03
CA GLU A 180 -3.67 -4.73 -16.93
C GLU A 180 -2.87 -6.04 -16.72
N PHE A 181 -3.57 -7.18 -16.74
CA PHE A 181 -2.93 -8.50 -16.68
C PHE A 181 -1.95 -8.70 -17.84
N LYS A 182 -2.33 -8.34 -19.08
CA LYS A 182 -1.46 -8.44 -20.26
C LYS A 182 -0.19 -7.61 -20.07
N LYS A 183 -0.31 -6.36 -19.62
CA LYS A 183 0.83 -5.48 -19.38
C LYS A 183 1.80 -6.09 -18.37
N HIS A 184 1.30 -6.54 -17.22
CA HIS A 184 2.13 -7.24 -16.24
C HIS A 184 2.72 -8.54 -16.81
N SER A 185 2.00 -9.20 -17.71
CA SER A 185 2.43 -10.47 -18.30
C SER A 185 3.54 -10.39 -19.33
N GLU A 186 3.58 -9.32 -20.10
CA GLU A 186 4.69 -9.04 -21.00
C GLU A 186 6.02 -8.84 -20.24
N GLU A 187 5.98 -8.34 -19.00
CA GLU A 187 7.19 -8.13 -18.19
C GLU A 187 7.86 -9.45 -17.78
N TRP A 188 7.09 -10.44 -17.31
CA TRP A 188 7.67 -11.74 -16.90
C TRP A 188 7.90 -12.72 -18.06
N LEU A 189 7.11 -12.66 -19.14
CA LEU A 189 7.36 -13.49 -20.34
C LEU A 189 8.68 -13.12 -21.05
N ASN A 190 9.04 -11.83 -21.04
CA ASN A 190 10.23 -11.33 -21.74
C ASN A 190 11.49 -11.32 -20.87
N ARG A 191 11.37 -11.41 -19.55
CA ARG A 191 12.52 -11.45 -18.62
C ARG A 191 12.41 -12.65 -17.69
N ARG A 192 13.18 -13.70 -17.98
CA ARG A 192 13.54 -14.69 -16.95
C ARG A 192 14.67 -14.12 -16.10
N PRO A 193 14.51 -14.02 -14.77
CA PRO A 193 15.61 -13.64 -13.89
C PRO A 193 16.73 -14.66 -14.03
N ASP A 194 17.94 -14.19 -14.33
CA ASP A 194 19.14 -15.02 -14.44
C ASP A 194 20.04 -14.77 -13.22
N ILE A 195 20.52 -15.83 -12.60
CA ILE A 195 21.41 -15.76 -11.44
C ILE A 195 22.89 -15.57 -11.84
N ASN A 196 23.22 -15.62 -13.13
CA ASN A 196 24.59 -15.50 -13.61
C ASN A 196 25.28 -14.21 -13.14
N ASN A 197 24.54 -13.10 -13.05
CA ASN A 197 25.08 -11.84 -12.53
C ASN A 197 25.50 -11.98 -11.05
N LEU A 198 24.59 -12.49 -10.21
CA LEU A 198 24.86 -12.76 -8.80
C LEU A 198 26.05 -13.73 -8.63
N LEU A 199 26.13 -14.80 -9.43
CA LEU A 199 27.26 -15.74 -9.37
C LEU A 199 28.57 -15.09 -9.81
N SER A 200 28.54 -14.18 -10.79
CA SER A 200 29.70 -13.40 -11.22
C SER A 200 30.20 -12.49 -10.10
N ILE A 201 29.29 -11.74 -9.48
CA ILE A 201 29.59 -10.86 -8.33
C ILE A 201 30.20 -11.68 -7.19
N LYS A 202 29.59 -12.81 -6.82
CA LYS A 202 30.13 -13.71 -5.77
C LYS A 202 31.54 -14.22 -6.07
N LYS A 203 31.86 -14.49 -7.35
CA LYS A 203 33.22 -14.85 -7.78
C LYS A 203 34.19 -13.68 -7.61
N THR A 204 33.78 -12.47 -8.00
CA THR A 204 34.57 -11.24 -7.84
C THR A 204 34.85 -10.95 -6.37
N VAL A 205 33.81 -10.99 -5.51
CA VAL A 205 33.95 -10.82 -4.05
C VAL A 205 34.94 -11.85 -3.48
N LYS A 206 34.82 -13.13 -3.86
CA LYS A 206 35.75 -14.18 -3.42
C LYS A 206 37.20 -13.90 -3.83
N SER A 207 37.42 -13.41 -5.06
CA SER A 207 38.75 -13.04 -5.56
C SER A 207 39.33 -11.85 -4.81
N LEU A 208 38.56 -10.77 -4.66
CA LEU A 208 38.98 -9.56 -3.94
C LEU A 208 39.29 -9.84 -2.46
N LYS A 209 38.48 -10.69 -1.81
CA LYS A 209 38.77 -11.17 -0.45
C LYS A 209 40.12 -11.88 -0.34
N ALA A 210 40.45 -12.75 -1.30
CA ALA A 210 41.71 -13.46 -1.29
C ALA A 210 42.89 -12.48 -1.46
N GLN A 211 42.76 -11.49 -2.34
CA GLN A 211 43.76 -10.42 -2.52
C GLN A 211 43.93 -9.60 -1.23
N LEU A 212 42.83 -9.22 -0.59
CA LEU A 212 42.84 -8.48 0.66
C LEU A 212 43.52 -9.26 1.80
N ARG A 213 43.21 -10.56 1.96
CA ARG A 213 43.89 -11.42 2.94
C ARG A 213 45.39 -11.50 2.69
N TRP A 214 45.80 -11.63 1.43
CA TRP A 214 47.23 -11.67 1.08
C TRP A 214 47.93 -10.36 1.43
N LYS A 215 47.33 -9.21 1.12
CA LYS A 215 47.85 -7.88 1.46
C LYS A 215 47.92 -7.63 2.97
N LEU A 216 46.96 -8.14 3.75
CA LEU A 216 47.01 -8.07 5.21
C LEU A 216 48.17 -8.86 5.79
N VAL A 217 48.45 -10.05 5.25
CA VAL A 217 49.63 -10.85 5.64
C VAL A 217 50.92 -10.13 5.23
N GLU A 218 50.96 -9.53 4.05
CA GLU A 218 52.10 -8.72 3.58
C GLU A 218 52.38 -7.56 4.54
N LYS A 219 51.35 -6.82 4.97
CA LYS A 219 51.46 -5.77 5.99
C LYS A 219 52.05 -6.32 7.31
N ASN A 220 51.49 -7.40 7.85
CA ASN A 220 51.96 -7.96 9.12
C ASN A 220 53.43 -8.42 9.05
N ASN A 221 53.81 -9.11 7.97
CA ASN A 221 55.20 -9.53 7.76
C ASN A 221 56.15 -8.33 7.65
N PHE A 222 55.67 -7.23 7.07
CA PHE A 222 56.46 -6.01 6.90
C PHE A 222 56.60 -5.24 8.23
N GLU A 223 55.55 -5.21 9.07
CA GLU A 223 55.57 -4.65 10.43
C GLU A 223 56.51 -5.41 11.39
N GLU A 224 56.69 -6.72 11.18
CA GLU A 224 57.62 -7.56 11.96
C GLU A 224 59.10 -7.42 11.53
N SER A 225 59.39 -6.67 10.46
CA SER A 225 60.76 -6.48 9.97
C SER A 225 61.41 -5.21 10.54
N ASP A 226 62.68 -5.29 10.92
CA ASP A 226 63.42 -4.18 11.58
C ASP A 226 63.79 -3.02 10.62
N ASP A 227 63.53 -3.16 9.31
CA ASP A 227 64.05 -2.31 8.22
C ASP A 227 62.92 -1.64 7.40
N TYR A 228 61.87 -1.16 8.05
CA TYR A 228 60.69 -0.64 7.33
C TYR A 228 60.85 0.82 6.87
N SER A 229 60.45 1.06 5.60
CA SER A 229 60.23 2.41 5.07
C SER A 229 58.81 2.87 5.38
N GLU A 230 58.65 4.02 6.03
CA GLU A 230 57.35 4.64 6.33
C GLU A 230 56.51 4.88 5.06
N PHE A 231 57.18 5.12 3.92
CA PHE A 231 56.55 5.27 2.61
C PHE A 231 55.94 3.96 2.09
N GLU A 232 56.67 2.83 2.21
CA GLU A 232 56.17 1.53 1.76
C GLU A 232 55.03 1.03 2.64
N MET A 233 55.12 1.27 3.96
CA MET A 233 54.03 0.99 4.90
C MET A 233 52.76 1.78 4.55
N THR A 234 52.90 3.07 4.23
CA THR A 234 51.77 3.92 3.84
C THR A 234 51.13 3.42 2.54
N ARG A 235 51.95 3.06 1.54
CA ARG A 235 51.47 2.49 0.28
C ARG A 235 50.71 1.17 0.48
N ILE A 236 51.21 0.25 1.30
CA ILE A 236 50.52 -1.01 1.60
C ILE A 236 49.16 -0.73 2.29
N LYS A 237 49.12 0.23 3.22
CA LYS A 237 47.87 0.65 3.90
C LYS A 237 46.85 1.23 2.91
N GLU A 238 47.29 2.06 1.95
CA GLU A 238 46.44 2.59 0.87
C GLU A 238 45.91 1.47 -0.04
N GLU A 239 46.76 0.54 -0.48
CA GLU A 239 46.36 -0.61 -1.29
C GLU A 239 45.32 -1.50 -0.57
N ILE A 240 45.49 -1.70 0.75
CA ILE A 240 44.53 -2.42 1.60
C ILE A 240 43.20 -1.66 1.68
N ALA A 241 43.22 -0.35 1.87
CA ALA A 241 42.02 0.48 1.92
C ALA A 241 41.24 0.43 0.59
N ASP A 242 41.95 0.53 -0.55
CA ASP A 242 41.35 0.43 -1.88
C ASP A 242 40.76 -0.96 -2.16
N LEU A 243 41.43 -2.03 -1.72
CA LEU A 243 40.89 -3.38 -1.82
C LEU A 243 39.64 -3.57 -0.97
N ARG A 244 39.62 -3.01 0.26
CA ARG A 244 38.43 -3.03 1.13
C ARG A 244 37.25 -2.32 0.50
N ASN A 245 37.44 -1.09 0.02
CA ASN A 245 36.38 -0.33 -0.63
C ASN A 245 35.80 -1.09 -1.83
N ARG A 246 36.65 -1.71 -2.66
CA ARG A 246 36.18 -2.58 -3.76
C ARG A 246 35.40 -3.80 -3.27
N VAL A 247 35.82 -4.46 -2.19
CA VAL A 247 35.05 -5.56 -1.59
C VAL A 247 33.68 -5.09 -1.13
N PHE A 248 33.58 -3.94 -0.46
CA PHE A 248 32.30 -3.39 -0.02
C PHE A 248 31.38 -3.03 -1.19
N GLN A 249 31.91 -2.38 -2.22
CA GLN A 249 31.13 -2.04 -3.42
C GLN A 249 30.55 -3.28 -4.09
N GLU A 250 31.33 -4.36 -4.22
CA GLU A 250 30.84 -5.61 -4.82
C GLU A 250 29.84 -6.33 -3.91
N ILE A 251 29.98 -6.23 -2.58
CA ILE A 251 28.97 -6.75 -1.63
C ILE A 251 27.67 -5.95 -1.71
N SER A 252 27.72 -4.63 -1.85
CA SER A 252 26.53 -3.80 -2.05
C SER A 252 25.79 -4.19 -3.34
N LYS A 253 26.53 -4.40 -4.45
CA LYS A 253 25.95 -4.95 -5.69
C LYS A 253 25.36 -6.35 -5.49
N GLU A 254 26.01 -7.21 -4.69
CA GLU A 254 25.47 -8.54 -4.35
C GLU A 254 24.09 -8.40 -3.66
N GLN A 255 23.95 -7.44 -2.74
CA GLN A 255 22.68 -7.17 -2.04
C GLN A 255 21.59 -6.65 -2.99
N GLU A 256 21.91 -5.67 -3.85
CA GLU A 256 20.96 -5.15 -4.85
C GLU A 256 20.42 -6.26 -5.76
N GLU A 257 21.29 -7.18 -6.19
CA GLU A 257 20.86 -8.35 -6.98
C GLU A 257 19.97 -9.31 -6.18
N TYR A 258 20.28 -9.58 -4.90
CA TYR A 258 19.39 -10.38 -4.06
C TYR A 258 18.02 -9.73 -3.87
N GLU A 259 17.94 -8.40 -3.70
CA GLU A 259 16.68 -7.67 -3.60
C GLU A 259 15.84 -7.83 -4.88
N MET A 260 16.47 -7.64 -6.04
CA MET A 260 15.83 -7.82 -7.35
C MET A 260 15.33 -9.26 -7.58
N LEU A 261 16.16 -10.25 -7.22
CA LEU A 261 15.79 -11.66 -7.34
C LEU A 261 14.67 -12.02 -6.35
N THR A 262 14.73 -11.53 -5.11
CA THR A 262 13.70 -11.76 -4.09
C THR A 262 12.36 -11.15 -4.47
N TYR A 263 12.35 -9.93 -5.00
CA TYR A 263 11.14 -9.31 -5.55
C TYR A 263 10.54 -10.17 -6.67
N SER A 264 11.39 -10.69 -7.56
CA SER A 264 10.97 -11.58 -8.63
C SER A 264 10.41 -12.90 -8.09
N VAL A 265 10.99 -13.46 -7.03
CA VAL A 265 10.50 -14.70 -6.38
C VAL A 265 9.12 -14.49 -5.76
N GLN A 266 8.92 -13.39 -5.04
CA GLN A 266 7.65 -13.12 -4.34
C GLN A 266 6.50 -12.83 -5.30
N LYS A 267 6.78 -12.20 -6.45
CA LYS A 267 5.76 -11.83 -7.42
C LYS A 267 5.50 -12.88 -8.49
N TRP A 268 6.54 -13.41 -9.11
CA TRP A 268 6.43 -14.08 -10.42
C TRP A 268 7.08 -15.47 -10.48
N PHE A 269 8.20 -15.68 -9.77
CA PHE A 269 9.07 -16.87 -9.91
C PHE A 269 9.39 -17.54 -8.56
N PRO A 270 8.40 -18.09 -7.84
CA PRO A 270 8.61 -18.74 -6.53
C PRO A 270 9.60 -19.93 -6.55
N GLU A 271 9.84 -20.50 -7.73
CA GLU A 271 10.76 -21.61 -7.99
C GLU A 271 12.23 -21.19 -8.13
N LEU A 272 12.52 -19.90 -8.30
CA LEU A 272 13.87 -19.40 -8.51
C LEU A 272 14.88 -19.86 -7.43
N PRO A 273 14.54 -19.86 -6.11
CA PRO A 273 15.45 -20.36 -5.08
C PRO A 273 15.63 -21.89 -5.12
N LEU A 274 14.66 -22.62 -5.69
CA LEU A 274 14.72 -24.08 -5.85
C LEU A 274 15.53 -24.48 -7.08
N LEU A 275 15.52 -23.67 -8.13
CA LEU A 275 16.31 -23.88 -9.34
C LEU A 275 17.80 -23.62 -9.10
N TYR A 276 18.11 -22.60 -8.29
CA TYR A 276 19.48 -22.16 -8.04
C TYR A 276 19.81 -22.17 -6.53
N PRO A 277 19.90 -23.36 -5.89
CA PRO A 277 20.22 -23.46 -4.47
C PRO A 277 21.58 -22.84 -4.12
N GLU A 278 22.57 -22.93 -5.01
CA GLU A 278 23.88 -22.28 -4.90
C GLU A 278 23.81 -20.74 -4.83
N GLY A 279 22.71 -20.17 -5.32
CA GLY A 279 22.40 -18.76 -5.24
C GLY A 279 22.28 -18.25 -3.82
N GLY A 280 21.75 -19.07 -2.89
CA GLY A 280 21.48 -18.64 -1.52
C GLY A 280 20.30 -17.66 -1.40
N ILE A 281 19.43 -17.58 -2.40
CA ILE A 281 18.26 -16.69 -2.40
C ILE A 281 17.32 -17.04 -1.24
N LEU A 282 17.07 -18.33 -1.01
CA LEU A 282 16.19 -18.78 0.09
C LEU A 282 16.74 -18.37 1.46
N SER A 283 18.05 -18.50 1.68
CA SER A 283 18.68 -18.05 2.93
C SER A 283 18.59 -16.53 3.11
N TYR A 284 18.77 -15.77 2.02
CA TYR A 284 18.61 -14.33 2.04
C TYR A 284 17.17 -13.91 2.37
N MET A 285 16.17 -14.56 1.76
CA MET A 285 14.75 -14.34 2.05
C MET A 285 14.40 -14.66 3.50
N ASN A 286 14.85 -15.81 4.02
CA ASN A 286 14.62 -16.21 5.41
C ASN A 286 15.25 -15.25 6.41
N SER A 287 16.31 -14.54 6.02
CA SER A 287 16.95 -13.51 6.84
C SER A 287 16.33 -12.12 6.73
N GLY A 288 15.22 -11.97 6.02
CA GLY A 288 14.59 -10.66 5.76
C GLY A 288 15.49 -9.72 4.94
N GLY A 289 16.36 -10.26 4.10
CA GLY A 289 17.27 -9.48 3.25
C GLY A 289 18.56 -9.00 3.92
N PHE A 290 18.87 -9.48 5.12
CA PHE A 290 19.99 -8.96 5.91
C PHE A 290 21.22 -9.88 5.97
N LEU A 291 21.10 -11.16 5.58
CA LEU A 291 22.21 -12.12 5.65
C LEU A 291 23.23 -11.87 4.54
N THR A 292 24.34 -11.25 4.90
CA THR A 292 25.52 -11.13 4.04
C THR A 292 26.51 -12.23 4.41
N CYS A 293 26.30 -13.44 3.88
CA CYS A 293 27.23 -14.57 4.02
C CYS A 293 28.66 -14.26 3.51
N SER A 294 28.78 -13.20 2.73
CA SER A 294 29.98 -12.78 2.02
C SER A 294 30.84 -11.77 2.77
N LEU A 295 30.58 -11.37 4.01
CA LEU A 295 31.46 -10.44 4.73
C LEU A 295 32.08 -11.12 5.97
N GLU A 296 33.39 -10.95 6.15
CA GLU A 296 34.16 -11.58 7.23
C GLU A 296 34.76 -10.51 8.14
N ARG A 297 34.81 -10.77 9.45
CA ARG A 297 35.36 -9.85 10.45
C ARG A 297 36.79 -9.41 10.11
N ASP A 298 37.64 -10.34 9.70
CA ASP A 298 39.07 -10.08 9.50
C ASP A 298 39.35 -9.11 8.33
N LEU A 299 38.33 -8.76 7.54
CA LEU A 299 38.42 -7.80 6.43
C LEU A 299 38.18 -6.35 6.87
N LEU A 300 37.71 -6.12 8.10
CA LEU A 300 37.16 -4.84 8.57
C LEU A 300 38.16 -3.92 9.31
N ASP A 301 39.45 -4.25 9.43
CA ASP A 301 40.45 -3.42 10.20
C ASP A 301 39.95 -2.93 11.57
N ALA A 302 39.21 -3.79 12.26
CA ALA A 302 38.38 -3.29 13.34
C ALA A 302 39.23 -3.07 14.60
N GLU A 303 39.49 -1.82 14.97
CA GLU A 303 40.23 -1.47 16.18
C GLU A 303 39.33 -1.61 17.41
N PRO A 304 39.77 -2.31 18.49
CA PRO A 304 38.93 -2.55 19.65
C PRO A 304 38.67 -1.28 20.46
N VAL A 305 37.40 -0.91 20.62
CA VAL A 305 36.98 0.25 21.42
C VAL A 305 36.66 -0.22 22.84
N LYS A 306 37.69 -0.29 23.69
CA LYS A 306 37.56 -0.75 25.09
C LYS A 306 36.72 0.17 25.97
N GLU A 307 36.53 1.42 25.57
CA GLU A 307 35.80 2.45 26.33
C GLU A 307 34.27 2.25 26.34
N LEU A 308 33.72 1.53 25.35
CA LEU A 308 32.27 1.36 25.20
C LEU A 308 31.70 0.20 26.03
N SER A 309 32.48 -0.87 26.26
CA SER A 309 32.09 -1.96 27.15
C SER A 309 33.24 -2.88 27.52
N THR A 310 33.25 -3.35 28.77
CA THR A 310 34.14 -4.39 29.26
C THR A 310 33.64 -5.82 29.01
N LYS A 311 32.35 -5.99 28.64
CA LYS A 311 31.69 -7.31 28.51
C LYS A 311 31.52 -7.79 27.06
N ARG A 312 31.53 -6.88 26.08
CA ARG A 312 31.33 -7.22 24.66
C ARG A 312 32.48 -6.68 23.82
N PRO A 313 32.94 -7.41 22.79
CA PRO A 313 33.90 -6.89 21.85
C PRO A 313 33.22 -5.84 20.97
N PHE A 314 33.61 -4.58 21.16
CA PHE A 314 33.29 -3.48 20.26
C PHE A 314 34.52 -3.16 19.43
N SER A 315 34.34 -3.03 18.12
CA SER A 315 35.41 -2.57 17.24
C SER A 315 34.91 -1.49 16.30
N CYS A 316 35.71 -0.44 16.09
CA CYS A 316 35.41 0.63 15.14
C CYS A 316 36.15 0.36 13.83
N SER A 317 35.52 0.69 12.72
CA SER A 317 36.13 0.70 11.39
C SER A 317 35.66 1.93 10.62
N GLU A 318 36.34 2.25 9.54
CA GLU A 318 35.94 3.29 8.59
C GLU A 318 35.74 2.65 7.22
N ILE A 319 34.54 2.79 6.68
CA ILE A 319 34.15 2.23 5.37
C ILE A 319 33.60 3.39 4.55
N GLU A 320 34.20 3.63 3.38
CA GLU A 320 33.81 4.73 2.47
C GLU A 320 33.75 6.12 3.16
N GLY A 321 34.63 6.36 4.14
CA GLY A 321 34.66 7.63 4.91
C GLY A 321 33.61 7.73 6.02
N GLN A 322 32.77 6.69 6.20
CA GLN A 322 31.82 6.60 7.29
C GLN A 322 32.38 5.72 8.41
N LYS A 323 32.39 6.26 9.64
CA LYS A 323 32.74 5.46 10.82
C LYS A 323 31.61 4.50 11.15
N VAL A 324 31.95 3.23 11.32
CA VAL A 324 31.03 2.14 11.61
C VAL A 324 31.47 1.40 12.87
N LEU A 325 30.50 0.88 13.60
CA LEU A 325 30.73 0.15 14.84
C LEU A 325 30.30 -1.31 14.65
N LEU A 326 31.23 -2.22 14.94
CA LEU A 326 31.01 -3.66 14.97
C LEU A 326 30.74 -4.08 16.41
N LYS A 327 29.50 -4.49 16.67
CA LYS A 327 29.06 -4.97 17.97
C LYS A 327 29.08 -6.50 17.97
N GLY A 328 30.02 -7.10 18.68
CA GLY A 328 30.10 -8.56 18.78
C GLY A 328 29.26 -9.12 19.93
N TYR A 329 28.55 -10.20 19.64
CA TYR A 329 27.70 -10.93 20.57
C TYR A 329 28.08 -12.41 20.58
N PHE A 330 28.07 -13.02 21.77
CA PHE A 330 28.24 -14.46 21.88
C PHE A 330 26.89 -15.15 21.64
N VAL A 331 26.84 -16.05 20.65
CA VAL A 331 25.63 -16.74 20.22
C VAL A 331 25.93 -18.24 20.18
N ASP A 332 25.10 -19.04 20.84
CA ASP A 332 25.14 -20.50 20.70
C ASP A 332 24.41 -20.92 19.41
N VAL A 333 24.69 -22.15 18.94
CA VAL A 333 24.10 -22.68 17.69
C VAL A 333 22.57 -22.67 17.72
N ASN A 334 21.95 -22.77 18.90
CA ASN A 334 20.50 -22.80 19.07
C ASN A 334 19.84 -21.41 19.06
N SER A 335 20.59 -20.34 19.37
CA SER A 335 20.07 -18.96 19.38
C SER A 335 20.38 -18.21 18.09
N GLU A 336 21.24 -18.74 17.21
CA GLU A 336 21.54 -18.14 15.91
C GLU A 336 20.28 -17.87 15.07
N ALA A 337 19.39 -18.86 14.95
CA ALA A 337 18.13 -18.70 14.22
C ALA A 337 17.25 -17.58 14.81
N LYS A 338 17.17 -17.49 16.15
CA LYS A 338 16.40 -16.46 16.85
C LYS A 338 16.97 -15.06 16.63
N VAL A 339 18.31 -14.94 16.62
CA VAL A 339 18.99 -13.68 16.34
C VAL A 339 18.70 -13.23 14.91
N ILE A 340 18.80 -14.14 13.93
CA ILE A 340 18.48 -13.83 12.52
C ILE A 340 17.03 -13.37 12.39
N GLU A 341 16.09 -14.08 12.99
CA GLU A 341 14.66 -13.73 12.96
C GLU A 341 14.40 -12.35 13.59
N GLY A 342 14.99 -12.08 14.77
CA GLY A 342 14.85 -10.80 15.46
C GLY A 342 15.43 -9.63 14.65
N VAL A 343 16.63 -9.81 14.07
CA VAL A 343 17.28 -8.82 13.21
C VAL A 343 16.46 -8.57 11.95
N ALA A 344 15.95 -9.62 11.31
CA ALA A 344 15.09 -9.53 10.14
C ALA A 344 13.81 -8.74 10.44
N LYS A 345 13.16 -9.04 11.57
CA LYS A 345 11.94 -8.34 12.00
C LYS A 345 12.19 -6.85 12.24
N TYR A 346 13.29 -6.50 12.92
CA TYR A 346 13.70 -5.11 13.14
C TYR A 346 14.02 -4.41 11.82
N HIS A 347 14.81 -5.05 10.94
CA HIS A 347 15.20 -4.47 9.66
C HIS A 347 14.00 -4.21 8.77
N ASN A 348 13.04 -5.14 8.71
CA ASN A 348 11.78 -4.94 7.98
C ASN A 348 11.00 -3.72 8.50
N ALA A 349 10.92 -3.54 9.83
CA ALA A 349 10.29 -2.36 10.43
C ALA A 349 11.02 -1.07 10.03
N TRP A 350 12.35 -1.09 9.98
CA TRP A 350 13.17 0.02 9.51
C TRP A 350 12.92 0.32 8.02
N VAL A 351 12.95 -0.68 7.13
CA VAL A 351 12.81 -0.51 5.66
C VAL A 351 11.47 0.11 5.28
N GLN A 352 10.39 -0.24 5.99
CA GLN A 352 9.05 0.31 5.72
C GLN A 352 8.98 1.83 5.90
N GLN A 353 9.77 2.40 6.82
CA GLN A 353 9.76 3.83 7.14
C GLN A 353 11.06 4.57 6.79
N LYS A 354 12.13 3.83 6.44
CA LYS A 354 13.50 4.32 6.15
C LYS A 354 13.98 5.34 7.19
N GLU A 355 14.46 6.50 6.73
CA GLU A 355 14.99 7.59 7.57
C GLU A 355 13.95 8.16 8.56
N LYS A 356 12.65 7.96 8.30
CA LYS A 356 11.56 8.40 9.18
C LYS A 356 11.28 7.42 10.32
N SER A 357 11.88 6.23 10.31
CA SER A 357 11.66 5.19 11.32
C SER A 357 12.05 5.61 12.74
N GLY A 358 13.00 6.56 12.90
CA GLY A 358 13.59 6.89 14.20
C GLY A 358 14.45 5.77 14.79
N LEU A 359 14.78 4.75 13.99
CA LEU A 359 15.55 3.56 14.40
C LEU A 359 16.98 3.57 13.84
N LEU A 360 17.92 3.04 14.64
CA LEU A 360 19.30 2.86 14.23
C LEU A 360 19.35 1.89 13.05
N GLN A 361 19.92 2.34 11.93
CA GLN A 361 20.08 1.52 10.75
C GLN A 361 21.04 0.36 11.05
N LEU A 362 20.61 -0.86 10.75
CA LEU A 362 21.50 -2.01 10.72
C LEU A 362 22.14 -2.07 9.34
N LEU A 363 23.47 -2.17 9.26
CA LEU A 363 24.21 -2.22 8.00
C LEU A 363 24.47 -3.67 7.57
N PHE A 364 25.09 -4.48 8.45
CA PHE A 364 25.42 -5.87 8.16
C PHE A 364 25.31 -6.77 9.41
N LEU A 365 24.91 -8.03 9.22
CA LEU A 365 25.00 -9.11 10.22
C LEU A 365 26.04 -10.14 9.77
N LEU A 366 26.97 -10.47 10.67
CA LEU A 366 28.16 -11.26 10.35
C LEU A 366 28.27 -12.46 11.27
N PHE A 367 28.22 -13.66 10.70
CA PHE A 367 28.46 -14.91 11.42
C PHE A 367 29.91 -15.38 11.21
N CYS A 368 30.67 -15.49 12.30
CA CYS A 368 32.04 -15.99 12.22
C CYS A 368 32.06 -17.52 12.27
N LYS A 369 32.50 -18.19 11.20
CA LYS A 369 32.54 -19.67 11.14
C LYS A 369 33.43 -20.33 12.21
N ALA A 370 34.41 -19.61 12.76
CA ALA A 370 35.41 -20.15 13.68
C ALA A 370 35.16 -19.80 15.16
N ASN A 371 34.14 -19.00 15.48
CA ASN A 371 33.84 -18.56 16.84
C ASN A 371 32.33 -18.47 17.06
N PRO A 372 31.80 -18.68 18.27
CA PRO A 372 30.38 -18.47 18.60
C PRO A 372 30.05 -16.96 18.68
N LEU A 373 30.55 -16.17 17.73
CA LEU A 373 30.47 -14.72 17.72
C LEU A 373 29.72 -14.24 16.47
N VAL A 374 28.74 -13.38 16.72
CA VAL A 374 27.97 -12.66 15.70
C VAL A 374 28.29 -11.19 15.82
N TYR A 375 28.63 -10.53 14.71
CA TYR A 375 28.84 -9.09 14.69
C TYR A 375 27.68 -8.40 14.00
N LEU A 376 27.14 -7.39 14.65
CA LEU A 376 26.18 -6.46 14.08
C LEU A 376 26.90 -5.15 13.77
N MET A 377 26.91 -4.78 12.49
CA MET A 377 27.51 -3.54 12.03
C MET A 377 26.47 -2.43 11.96
N VAL A 378 26.76 -1.30 12.59
CA VAL A 378 25.86 -0.13 12.67
C VAL A 378 26.66 1.17 12.44
N PRO A 379 26.00 2.28 12.06
CA PRO A 379 26.65 3.59 12.04
C PRO A 379 27.24 3.94 13.41
N TYR A 380 28.44 4.52 13.42
CA TYR A 380 29.05 5.02 14.65
C TYR A 380 28.74 6.51 14.82
N TYR A 381 28.06 6.86 15.91
CA TYR A 381 27.79 8.23 16.30
C TYR A 381 28.64 8.61 17.53
N PRO A 382 29.91 9.03 17.32
CA PRO A 382 30.82 9.33 18.43
C PRO A 382 30.25 10.42 19.33
N GLY A 383 30.20 10.15 20.64
CA GLY A 383 29.71 11.11 21.65
C GLY A 383 28.23 11.48 21.56
N ALA A 384 27.46 10.86 20.66
CA ALA A 384 26.08 11.27 20.40
C ALA A 384 25.03 10.57 21.29
N SER A 385 25.43 9.64 22.17
CA SER A 385 24.48 9.03 23.10
C SER A 385 23.96 10.09 24.08
N LEU A 386 22.70 9.98 24.50
CA LEU A 386 22.14 10.97 25.46
C LEU A 386 22.99 11.06 26.73
N LYS A 387 23.51 9.92 27.22
CA LYS A 387 24.40 9.90 28.39
C LYS A 387 25.66 10.74 28.17
N ALA A 388 26.31 10.59 27.01
CA ALA A 388 27.52 11.35 26.71
C ALA A 388 27.21 12.83 26.52
N ILE A 389 26.15 13.16 25.78
CA ILE A 389 25.74 14.55 25.53
C ILE A 389 25.39 15.26 26.83
N GLN A 390 24.60 14.63 27.71
CA GLN A 390 24.19 15.25 28.97
C GLN A 390 25.38 15.46 29.93
N ALA A 391 26.42 14.62 29.85
CA ALA A 391 27.63 14.78 30.65
C ALA A 391 28.57 15.88 30.12
N ASP A 392 28.58 16.12 28.80
CA ASP A 392 29.46 17.10 28.16
C ASP A 392 28.78 18.45 27.95
N THR A 393 27.75 18.49 27.09
CA THR A 393 26.98 19.69 26.78
C THR A 393 25.48 19.35 26.78
N PRO A 394 24.76 19.54 27.91
CA PRO A 394 23.34 19.23 28.03
C PRO A 394 22.47 19.79 26.89
N LEU A 395 21.41 19.07 26.54
CA LEU A 395 20.44 19.54 25.54
C LEU A 395 19.62 20.70 26.12
N THR A 396 19.35 21.72 25.31
CA THR A 396 18.30 22.70 25.62
C THR A 396 16.94 22.02 25.55
N LEU A 397 15.92 22.58 26.23
CA LEU A 397 14.56 22.02 26.20
C LEU A 397 14.03 21.81 24.75
N GLY A 398 14.28 22.78 23.86
CA GLY A 398 13.88 22.67 22.46
C GLY A 398 14.61 21.56 21.69
N GLU A 399 15.89 21.33 21.97
CA GLU A 399 16.64 20.21 21.40
C GLU A 399 16.18 18.87 21.98
N ALA A 400 15.97 18.80 23.31
CA ALA A 400 15.48 17.62 24.00
C ALA A 400 14.12 17.17 23.44
N LEU A 401 13.18 18.09 23.23
CA LEU A 401 11.89 17.79 22.62
C LEU A 401 12.02 17.29 21.17
N LYS A 402 12.91 17.89 20.35
CA LYS A 402 13.15 17.41 18.97
C LYS A 402 13.73 16.01 18.96
N VAL A 403 14.70 15.74 19.82
CA VAL A 403 15.30 14.42 19.98
C VAL A 403 14.27 13.42 20.46
N MET A 404 13.54 13.73 21.53
CA MET A 404 12.52 12.82 22.09
C MET A 404 11.33 12.60 21.15
N LYS A 405 11.03 13.53 20.24
CA LYS A 405 10.09 13.29 19.12
C LYS A 405 10.60 12.16 18.21
N GLY A 406 11.88 12.20 17.83
CA GLY A 406 12.52 11.13 17.05
C GLY A 406 12.55 9.79 17.79
N VAL A 407 12.77 9.82 19.11
CA VAL A 407 12.70 8.61 19.96
C VAL A 407 11.30 8.01 19.97
N ALA A 408 10.26 8.84 20.07
CA ALA A 408 8.88 8.38 20.02
C ALA A 408 8.53 7.78 18.63
N GLN A 409 9.08 8.33 17.53
CA GLN A 409 8.97 7.72 16.20
C GLN A 409 9.63 6.33 16.14
N GLY A 410 10.82 6.19 16.74
CA GLY A 410 11.52 4.91 16.90
C GLY A 410 10.66 3.87 17.63
N LEU A 411 10.11 4.25 18.78
CA LEU A 411 9.25 3.37 19.57
C LEU A 411 7.95 3.03 18.85
N GLN A 412 7.31 4.00 18.17
CA GLN A 412 6.13 3.75 17.35
C GLN A 412 6.41 2.70 16.27
N THR A 413 7.57 2.80 15.60
CA THR A 413 7.98 1.84 14.56
C THR A 413 8.19 0.44 15.14
N LEU A 414 8.85 0.32 16.30
CA LEU A 414 9.05 -0.97 16.97
C LEU A 414 7.73 -1.58 17.44
N HIS A 415 6.91 -0.80 18.14
CA HIS A 415 5.64 -1.25 18.70
C HIS A 415 4.65 -1.64 17.59
N GLY A 416 4.60 -0.89 16.49
CA GLY A 416 3.81 -1.22 15.31
C GLY A 416 4.24 -2.54 14.64
N ALA A 417 5.50 -2.94 14.79
CA ALA A 417 6.02 -4.23 14.37
C ALA A 417 5.90 -5.32 15.45
N ASN A 418 5.21 -5.07 16.57
CA ASN A 418 5.15 -5.96 17.74
C ASN A 418 6.54 -6.32 18.29
N ILE A 419 7.42 -5.31 18.41
CA ILE A 419 8.75 -5.45 19.02
C ILE A 419 8.79 -4.54 20.25
N VAL A 420 9.10 -5.09 21.42
CA VAL A 420 9.36 -4.28 22.63
C VAL A 420 10.86 -4.03 22.72
N HIS A 421 11.26 -2.78 22.95
CA HIS A 421 12.67 -2.46 23.12
C HIS A 421 13.21 -3.14 24.39
N GLY A 422 12.55 -2.94 25.52
CA GLY A 422 12.88 -3.57 26.81
C GLY A 422 14.21 -3.12 27.40
N SER A 423 14.87 -2.12 26.80
CA SER A 423 16.14 -1.58 27.30
C SER A 423 16.41 -0.16 26.88
N LEU A 424 15.38 0.67 26.88
CA LEU A 424 15.50 2.08 26.52
C LEU A 424 16.20 2.85 27.64
N HIS A 425 17.42 3.35 27.39
CA HIS A 425 18.20 4.15 28.34
C HIS A 425 19.16 5.11 27.64
N GLY A 426 19.82 6.00 28.39
CA GLY A 426 20.64 7.09 27.82
C GLY A 426 21.82 6.65 26.94
N ASN A 427 22.32 5.41 27.06
CA ASN A 427 23.34 4.88 26.13
C ASN A 427 22.77 4.30 24.83
N ASN A 428 21.47 4.00 24.80
CA ASN A 428 20.78 3.33 23.68
C ASN A 428 19.97 4.32 22.83
N VAL A 429 20.00 5.60 23.20
CA VAL A 429 19.36 6.68 22.45
C VAL A 429 20.46 7.64 22.02
N PHE A 430 20.43 8.01 20.74
CA PHE A 430 21.41 8.89 20.12
C PHE A 430 20.72 10.19 19.69
N ALA A 431 21.30 11.34 20.03
CA ALA A 431 20.88 12.64 19.52
C ALA A 431 21.83 13.10 18.42
N VAL A 432 21.56 12.64 17.20
CA VAL A 432 22.36 12.97 16.02
C VAL A 432 22.19 14.45 15.69
N ASN A 433 23.32 15.16 15.61
CA ASN A 433 23.39 16.61 15.39
C ASN A 433 22.52 17.44 16.35
N ARG A 434 22.21 16.90 17.55
CA ARG A 434 21.30 17.50 18.56
C ARG A 434 19.89 17.82 18.03
N LYS A 435 19.50 17.25 16.89
CA LYS A 435 18.23 17.55 16.19
C LYS A 435 17.38 16.32 15.94
N GLN A 436 17.99 15.15 15.85
CA GLN A 436 17.30 13.90 15.53
C GLN A 436 17.58 12.87 16.61
N GLY A 437 16.53 12.35 17.23
CA GLY A 437 16.61 11.20 18.12
C GLY A 437 16.57 9.90 17.32
N ILE A 438 17.51 9.02 17.61
CA ILE A 438 17.59 7.68 17.03
C ILE A 438 17.60 6.67 18.18
N VAL A 439 16.64 5.76 18.15
CA VAL A 439 16.58 4.61 19.06
C VAL A 439 17.51 3.53 18.53
N GLY A 440 18.43 3.05 19.35
CA GLY A 440 19.40 2.04 18.95
C GLY A 440 19.79 1.07 20.05
N ASP A 441 20.79 0.24 19.75
CA ASP A 441 21.35 -0.79 20.64
C ASP A 441 20.33 -1.81 21.18
N PHE A 442 19.76 -2.55 20.24
CA PHE A 442 18.93 -3.71 20.50
C PHE A 442 19.80 -4.97 20.59
N ASP A 443 19.89 -5.57 21.77
CA ASP A 443 20.58 -6.86 21.94
C ASP A 443 19.66 -8.00 21.50
N PHE A 444 19.80 -8.41 20.23
CA PHE A 444 19.04 -9.50 19.60
C PHE A 444 19.34 -10.88 20.21
N THR A 445 20.39 -11.02 21.04
CA THR A 445 20.70 -12.30 21.71
C THR A 445 19.91 -12.52 23.00
N LYS A 446 19.29 -11.47 23.53
CA LYS A 446 18.55 -11.49 24.78
C LYS A 446 17.04 -11.46 24.53
N SER A 447 16.28 -12.09 25.42
CA SER A 447 14.84 -11.89 25.48
C SER A 447 14.48 -10.48 25.96
N GLU A 448 13.23 -10.07 25.77
CA GLU A 448 12.74 -8.77 26.22
C GLU A 448 12.90 -8.61 27.75
N GLU A 449 12.66 -9.69 28.50
CA GLU A 449 12.81 -9.73 29.96
C GLU A 449 14.28 -9.66 30.39
N GLN A 450 15.17 -10.35 29.69
CA GLN A 450 16.62 -10.31 29.95
C GLN A 450 17.22 -8.94 29.66
N ARG A 451 16.66 -8.21 28.69
CA ARG A 451 17.02 -6.81 28.43
C ARG A 451 16.52 -5.91 29.55
N ALA A 452 15.27 -6.08 29.97
CA ALA A 452 14.64 -5.27 31.02
C ALA A 452 15.31 -5.42 32.40
N ALA A 453 15.86 -6.60 32.69
CA ALA A 453 16.56 -6.91 33.93
C ALA A 453 18.02 -6.41 33.99
N ALA A 454 18.51 -5.67 32.98
CA ALA A 454 19.91 -5.24 32.94
C ALA A 454 20.22 -4.15 33.99
N ASN A 455 21.40 -4.23 34.63
CA ASN A 455 21.89 -3.25 35.62
C ASN A 455 22.07 -1.82 35.06
N THR A 456 21.83 -1.58 33.77
CA THR A 456 21.96 -0.29 33.09
C THR A 456 20.67 0.53 33.05
N MET A 457 19.59 0.06 33.71
CA MET A 457 18.29 0.75 33.79
C MET A 457 18.23 1.83 34.89
N VAL A 458 19.30 2.61 35.03
CA VAL A 458 19.37 3.74 35.98
C VAL A 458 19.98 4.94 35.27
N VAL A 459 19.36 6.10 35.43
CA VAL A 459 19.83 7.38 34.89
C VAL A 459 19.71 8.44 35.98
N GLY A 460 20.83 9.00 36.42
CA GLY A 460 20.87 9.81 37.65
C GLY A 460 20.36 9.01 38.85
N THR A 461 19.35 9.52 39.54
CA THR A 461 18.61 8.83 40.62
C THR A 461 17.36 8.07 40.13
N LEU A 462 17.02 8.14 38.84
CA LEU A 462 15.84 7.49 38.27
C LEU A 462 16.08 6.02 37.94
N SER A 463 15.15 5.18 38.38
CA SER A 463 15.00 3.83 37.84
C SER A 463 14.18 3.90 36.55
N LEU A 464 14.78 3.44 35.45
CA LEU A 464 14.11 3.27 34.16
C LEU A 464 13.24 2.01 34.11
N ILE A 465 13.31 1.17 35.14
CA ILE A 465 12.46 -0.03 35.28
C ILE A 465 11.08 0.42 35.73
N SER A 466 10.07 0.09 34.92
CA SER A 466 8.69 0.44 35.22
C SER A 466 8.14 -0.30 36.46
N PRO A 467 7.14 0.26 37.16
CA PRO A 467 6.53 -0.38 38.32
C PRO A 467 6.07 -1.81 38.06
N GLU A 468 5.43 -2.06 36.91
CA GLU A 468 4.96 -3.39 36.55
C GLU A 468 6.10 -4.40 36.31
N LEU A 469 7.22 -3.97 35.72
CA LEU A 469 8.43 -4.79 35.59
C LEU A 469 9.03 -5.12 36.96
N LYS A 470 9.05 -4.16 37.89
CA LYS A 470 9.48 -4.40 39.29
C LYS A 470 8.59 -5.42 40.00
N MET A 471 7.30 -5.48 39.64
CA MET A 471 6.35 -6.48 40.14
C MET A 471 6.47 -7.84 39.43
N GLY A 472 7.37 -7.99 38.46
CA GLY A 472 7.61 -9.24 37.73
C GLY A 472 6.69 -9.47 36.53
N GLN A 473 5.95 -8.44 36.07
CA GLN A 473 5.23 -8.51 34.80
C GLN A 473 6.22 -8.51 33.62
N PRO A 474 5.85 -9.09 32.46
CA PRO A 474 6.71 -9.08 31.28
C PRO A 474 6.89 -7.66 30.72
N ALA A 475 7.98 -7.46 29.97
CA ALA A 475 8.20 -6.22 29.23
C ALA A 475 7.09 -6.01 28.21
N SER A 476 6.71 -4.75 28.01
CA SER A 476 5.60 -4.36 27.13
C SER A 476 5.85 -2.99 26.49
N PRO A 477 5.08 -2.61 25.46
CA PRO A 477 5.12 -1.25 24.93
C PRO A 477 4.95 -0.17 26.01
N ALA A 478 4.09 -0.42 27.01
CA ALA A 478 3.88 0.50 28.13
C ALA A 478 5.10 0.64 29.05
N SER A 479 5.94 -0.39 29.16
CA SER A 479 7.20 -0.32 29.92
C SER A 479 8.26 0.52 29.20
N ASP A 480 8.31 0.45 27.85
CA ASP A 480 9.18 1.33 27.06
C ASP A 480 8.74 2.80 27.18
N MET A 481 7.42 3.06 27.20
CA MET A 481 6.88 4.42 27.36
C MET A 481 7.16 5.00 28.75
N TYR A 482 7.22 4.17 29.80
CA TYR A 482 7.69 4.60 31.11
C TYR A 482 9.17 5.03 31.06
N ALA A 483 10.04 4.20 30.48
CA ALA A 483 11.46 4.52 30.32
C ALA A 483 11.67 5.78 29.47
N TYR A 484 10.85 5.97 28.43
CA TYR A 484 10.80 7.20 27.63
C TYR A 484 10.48 8.43 28.48
N GLY A 485 9.46 8.35 29.34
CA GLY A 485 9.10 9.42 30.28
C GLY A 485 10.24 9.75 31.25
N CYS A 486 10.90 8.74 31.80
CA CYS A 486 12.06 8.95 32.67
C CYS A 486 13.23 9.62 31.94
N LEU A 487 13.50 9.26 30.68
CA LEU A 487 14.53 9.93 29.87
C LEU A 487 14.16 11.38 29.57
N LEU A 488 12.90 11.67 29.23
CA LEU A 488 12.43 13.03 29.00
C LEU A 488 12.56 13.89 30.28
N LEU A 489 12.16 13.35 31.42
CA LEU A 489 12.30 14.01 32.72
C LEU A 489 13.77 14.31 33.03
N TRP A 490 14.65 13.31 32.86
CA TRP A 490 16.08 13.48 33.09
C TRP A 490 16.71 14.53 32.16
N LEU A 491 16.31 14.60 30.90
CA LEU A 491 16.78 15.66 29.98
C LEU A 491 16.32 17.06 30.41
N CYS A 492 15.16 17.18 31.04
CA CYS A 492 14.62 18.47 31.51
C CYS A 492 15.26 18.94 32.81
N VAL A 493 15.51 18.01 33.74
CA VAL A 493 15.90 18.30 35.13
C VAL A 493 17.41 18.13 35.35
N GLY A 494 18.09 17.38 34.49
CA GLY A 494 19.51 17.05 34.65
C GLY A 494 19.76 16.17 35.86
N GLU A 495 20.76 16.54 36.67
CA GLU A 495 21.16 15.81 37.89
C GLU A 495 20.47 16.34 39.17
N GLN A 496 19.44 17.19 39.04
CA GLN A 496 18.71 17.70 40.20
C GLN A 496 17.89 16.59 40.88
N GLU A 497 17.98 16.51 42.20
CA GLU A 497 17.19 15.57 43.01
C GLU A 497 15.71 16.00 43.07
N PHE A 498 14.82 15.01 43.02
CA PHE A 498 13.39 15.17 43.20
C PHE A 498 12.81 13.97 43.95
N VAL A 499 11.57 14.13 44.42
CA VAL A 499 10.90 13.12 45.24
C VAL A 499 10.44 11.95 44.37
N ILE A 500 10.68 10.73 44.85
CA ILE A 500 10.17 9.48 44.25
C ILE A 500 9.05 8.97 45.15
N LYS A 501 7.90 8.66 44.54
CA LYS A 501 6.73 8.10 45.22
C LYS A 501 6.99 6.67 45.71
N GLU A 502 6.12 6.16 46.59
CA GLU A 502 6.23 4.79 47.12
C GLU A 502 6.19 3.71 46.03
N ASP A 503 5.52 3.97 44.90
CA ASP A 503 5.45 3.08 43.74
C ASP A 503 6.72 3.10 42.86
N GLY A 504 7.70 3.95 43.20
CA GLY A 504 8.96 4.12 42.49
C GLY A 504 8.89 5.04 41.26
N THR A 505 7.76 5.75 41.05
CA THR A 505 7.61 6.78 40.01
C THR A 505 8.03 8.16 40.53
N PRO A 506 8.50 9.08 39.66
CA PRO A 506 8.87 10.43 40.08
C PRO A 506 7.66 11.32 40.37
N GLU A 507 7.75 12.17 41.38
CA GLU A 507 6.73 13.17 41.71
C GLU A 507 6.93 14.45 40.89
N VAL A 508 6.31 14.49 39.70
CA VAL A 508 6.50 15.56 38.70
C VAL A 508 5.82 16.87 39.09
N ASP A 509 4.77 16.84 39.92
CA ASP A 509 3.98 18.03 40.26
C ASP A 509 4.81 19.13 40.93
N VAL A 510 5.79 18.72 41.75
CA VAL A 510 6.65 19.60 42.55
C VAL A 510 7.80 20.21 41.73
N ILE A 511 8.07 19.67 40.53
CA ILE A 511 9.20 20.09 39.70
C ILE A 511 8.79 21.30 38.83
N VAL A 512 9.64 22.32 38.78
CA VAL A 512 9.43 23.52 37.95
C VAL A 512 9.85 23.22 36.51
N MET A 513 8.89 23.16 35.59
CA MET A 513 9.11 22.92 34.15
C MET A 513 7.94 23.48 33.33
N ASP A 514 8.06 23.44 31.99
CA ASP A 514 6.99 23.81 31.07
C ASP A 514 5.71 22.99 31.30
N ASP A 515 4.55 23.66 31.33
CA ASP A 515 3.26 23.04 31.66
C ASP A 515 2.86 21.91 30.69
N LYS A 516 3.21 22.04 29.39
CA LYS A 516 2.90 21.00 28.40
C LYS A 516 3.75 19.77 28.63
N VAL A 517 5.04 19.96 28.92
CA VAL A 517 5.97 18.86 29.25
C VAL A 517 5.55 18.16 30.54
N LYS A 518 5.13 18.93 31.55
CA LYS A 518 4.58 18.38 32.81
C LYS A 518 3.34 17.51 32.55
N SER A 519 2.39 18.01 31.75
CA SER A 519 1.19 17.25 31.36
C SER A 519 1.53 15.94 30.66
N LEU A 520 2.48 15.96 29.71
CA LEU A 520 2.94 14.75 29.03
C LEU A 520 3.54 13.73 30.00
N LEU A 521 4.42 14.18 30.91
CA LEU A 521 5.07 13.30 31.89
C LEU A 521 4.06 12.66 32.86
N LEU A 522 3.05 13.39 33.30
CA LEU A 522 1.98 12.84 34.14
C LEU A 522 1.22 11.71 33.43
N ASN A 523 0.95 11.86 32.13
CA ASN A 523 0.32 10.83 31.30
C ASN A 523 1.25 9.64 30.95
N LEU A 524 2.56 9.79 31.13
CA LEU A 524 3.54 8.72 30.94
C LEU A 524 3.84 7.94 32.23
N PHE A 525 3.55 8.50 33.40
CA PHE A 525 3.77 7.82 34.69
C PHE A 525 2.51 7.22 35.30
N CYS A 526 1.34 7.40 34.68
CA CYS A 526 0.09 6.75 35.12
C CYS A 526 0.05 5.24 34.76
N CYS A 527 -1.00 4.53 35.18
CA CYS A 527 -1.21 3.12 34.83
C CYS A 527 -1.64 2.92 33.37
N ASP A 528 -2.46 3.83 32.83
CA ASP A 528 -2.94 3.82 31.44
C ASP A 528 -2.10 4.78 30.58
N ARG A 529 -0.82 4.42 30.37
CA ARG A 529 0.15 5.30 29.71
C ARG A 529 -0.16 5.54 28.25
N LEU A 530 0.20 6.73 27.78
CA LEU A 530 0.14 7.06 26.35
C LEU A 530 1.02 6.13 25.53
N THR A 531 0.51 5.71 24.37
CA THR A 531 1.29 5.00 23.36
C THR A 531 2.23 5.96 22.63
N ALA A 532 3.29 5.42 21.99
CA ALA A 532 4.20 6.24 21.19
C ALA A 532 3.49 7.07 20.10
N GLU A 533 2.42 6.53 19.50
CA GLU A 533 1.59 7.24 18.53
C GLU A 533 0.83 8.42 19.17
N GLN A 534 0.27 8.23 20.37
CA GLN A 534 -0.44 9.28 21.08
C GLN A 534 0.53 10.38 21.53
N VAL A 535 1.72 10.02 22.01
CA VAL A 535 2.78 10.96 22.37
C VAL A 535 3.17 11.83 21.18
N LEU A 536 3.29 11.26 19.97
CA LEU A 536 3.63 12.04 18.77
C LEU A 536 2.57 13.07 18.37
N ARG A 537 1.33 12.90 18.82
CA ARG A 537 0.20 13.83 18.58
C ARG A 537 0.04 14.86 19.71
N ASP A 538 0.87 14.80 20.75
CA ASP A 538 0.79 15.71 21.89
C ASP A 538 1.22 17.14 21.52
N ASP A 539 0.56 18.12 22.14
CA ASP A 539 0.78 19.55 21.91
C ASP A 539 2.20 20.01 22.24
N CYS A 540 2.95 19.26 23.05
CA CYS A 540 4.34 19.57 23.37
C CYS A 540 5.26 19.50 22.13
N PHE A 541 4.90 18.71 21.11
CA PHE A 541 5.70 18.58 19.87
C PHE A 541 5.27 19.51 18.74
N LEU A 542 4.14 20.22 18.89
CA LEU A 542 3.67 21.24 17.93
C LEU A 542 4.48 22.55 18.02
N VAL A 543 5.09 22.81 19.17
CA VAL A 543 5.88 24.04 19.42
C VAL A 543 7.26 23.99 18.74
N ALA A 544 7.81 22.79 18.50
CA ALA A 544 9.14 22.62 17.91
C ALA A 544 9.26 23.17 16.47
N ASP A 545 8.13 23.25 15.75
CA ASP A 545 8.06 23.76 14.37
C ASP A 545 7.88 25.30 14.31
N VAL A 546 7.45 25.95 15.40
CA VAL A 546 7.20 27.41 15.44
C VAL A 546 8.47 28.23 15.71
N ILE A 547 9.50 27.64 16.31
CA ILE A 547 10.78 28.34 16.59
C ILE A 547 11.59 28.62 15.29
N LEU A 548 11.16 28.10 14.14
CA LEU A 548 11.74 28.41 12.82
C LEU A 548 11.38 29.81 12.28
N ALA A 549 10.50 30.56 12.94
CA ALA A 549 10.06 31.88 12.49
C ALA A 549 10.43 33.00 13.48
N SER A 550 11.73 33.23 13.71
CA SER A 550 12.21 34.56 14.11
C SER A 550 13.65 34.79 13.66
N PRO A 551 13.89 35.38 12.48
CA PRO A 551 15.16 36.05 12.19
C PRO A 551 15.08 37.50 12.69
N GLY A 552 15.95 37.85 13.63
CA GLY A 552 16.47 39.20 13.84
C GLY A 552 15.49 40.30 14.30
N CYS A 553 15.62 40.71 15.56
CA CYS A 553 15.59 42.14 15.88
C CYS A 553 16.84 42.44 16.70
N GLY A 554 17.77 43.17 16.11
CA GLY A 554 18.92 43.68 16.83
C GLY A 554 18.51 44.84 17.72
N GLU A 555 19.21 45.00 18.83
CA GLU A 555 19.41 46.30 19.45
C GLU A 555 20.82 46.34 20.05
N LYS A 556 21.63 47.24 19.50
CA LYS A 556 22.81 47.81 20.15
C LYS A 556 22.34 48.60 21.37
N HIS A 557 23.09 48.53 22.47
CA HIS A 557 23.36 49.55 23.50
C HIS A 557 24.02 48.75 24.64
N GLU A 558 25.22 49.03 25.16
CA GLU A 558 26.15 50.15 25.11
C GLU A 558 27.56 49.60 25.38
#